data_AF-A0A6L3SNP6-F1
#
_entry.id   AF-A0A6L3SNP6-F1
#
_cell.length_a   1.000
_cell.length_b   1.000
_cell.length_c   1.000
_cell.angle_alpha   90.00
_cell.angle_beta   90.00
_cell.angle_gamma   90.00
#
_symmetry.space_group_name_H-M   'P 1'
#
loop_
_entity.id
_entity.type
_entity.pdbx_description
1 polymer ?
#
loop_
_entity_poly.entity_id
_entity_poly.type
_entity_poly.pdbx_seq_one_letter_code
_entity_poly.pdbx_strand_id
1 'polypeptide(L)'
;MANNALIPLTPGGDPASSSAVLALLDPSGLGPMPWLPLISEAQRRQRHVFVPADHRFKAAARFLQALWREDRELPIGLHIDPRGKRRRLGSRISMSAGGDGANFLHPRIIPVVAHALHYREPGAAYDVDRLKTNLLSSQPLTFNLFGLLARDLDLATRFMAELFPGLMQTVTHLTFEHSPSRGEARFTRDGTAFDVAIRGRTATGERVFVAVEVKYSESTYEAVPRFSSRYAEIAQASGLFIDPAAPALTTNPCQQLFRQHCLAATILNQGLADRAVLTFIAPSHNTLAHTAAAAYMRLLTDPLTGPLPFIPLTLERVITAIAAAGLPEHARALHRRYSDWWLVDGELELNAVPSPAGSGTAELTVTRRPGTRSAHRAEAA
;
A
#
# COMPACT_ATOMS: atom_id res chain seq x y z
N MET A 1 13.69 25.07 29.02
CA MET A 1 12.99 23.84 28.59
C MET A 1 11.54 24.22 28.38
N ALA A 2 11.16 24.58 27.15
CA ALA A 2 9.77 24.89 26.83
C ALA A 2 9.00 23.56 26.79
N ASN A 3 7.78 23.56 27.35
CA ASN A 3 6.92 22.40 27.45
C ASN A 3 6.49 21.97 26.04
N ASN A 4 7.27 21.10 25.41
CA ASN A 4 7.15 20.65 24.02
C ASN A 4 6.12 19.51 23.87
N ALA A 5 5.22 19.36 24.85
CA ALA A 5 4.14 18.39 24.78
C ALA A 5 3.22 18.80 23.64
N LEU A 6 3.31 18.08 22.52
CA LEU A 6 2.24 18.04 21.54
C LEU A 6 0.95 17.77 22.33
N ILE A 7 -0.11 18.55 22.08
CA ILE A 7 -1.47 18.16 22.47
C ILE A 7 -1.57 16.67 22.13
N PRO A 8 -1.99 15.78 23.05
CA PRO A 8 -2.07 14.37 22.75
C PRO A 8 -2.78 14.22 21.41
N LEU A 9 -2.05 13.76 20.41
CA LEU A 9 -2.62 13.43 19.11
C LEU A 9 -3.54 12.27 19.45
N THR A 10 -4.80 12.60 19.67
CA THR A 10 -5.82 11.64 20.02
C THR A 10 -5.78 10.66 18.85
N PRO A 11 -5.59 9.34 19.08
CA PRO A 11 -6.02 8.38 18.09
C PRO A 11 -7.46 8.78 17.81
N GLY A 12 -7.73 9.31 16.63
CA GLY A 12 -9.00 9.98 16.34
C GLY A 12 -10.12 9.10 16.88
N GLY A 13 -10.92 9.67 17.79
CA GLY A 13 -12.04 8.97 18.39
C GLY A 13 -12.95 8.38 17.30
N ASP A 14 -13.69 7.35 17.70
CA ASP A 14 -14.69 6.64 16.90
C ASP A 14 -15.53 7.56 15.98
N PRO A 15 -16.02 7.03 14.85
CA PRO A 15 -16.22 7.71 13.57
C PRO A 15 -17.46 8.60 13.54
N ALA A 16 -17.46 9.71 14.25
CA ALA A 16 -18.47 10.76 14.07
C ALA A 16 -18.28 11.54 12.75
N SER A 17 -17.09 11.49 12.14
CA SER A 17 -16.87 11.88 10.73
C SER A 17 -16.94 10.62 9.85
N SER A 18 -17.98 10.30 9.07
CA SER A 18 -19.29 10.88 8.80
C SER A 18 -20.04 9.72 8.15
N SER A 19 -21.30 9.44 8.51
CA SER A 19 -22.11 8.39 7.84
C SER A 19 -22.05 8.49 6.31
N ALA A 20 -21.90 9.70 5.76
CA ALA A 20 -21.77 9.92 4.32
C ALA A 20 -20.43 9.44 3.74
N VAL A 21 -19.32 9.53 4.47
CA VAL A 21 -18.02 8.99 3.99
C VAL A 21 -18.00 7.47 4.07
N LEU A 22 -18.63 6.88 5.08
CA LEU A 22 -18.80 5.42 5.14
C LEU A 22 -19.71 4.92 4.01
N ALA A 23 -20.85 5.57 3.79
CA ALA A 23 -21.75 5.25 2.68
C ALA A 23 -21.09 5.44 1.30
N LEU A 24 -20.12 6.35 1.18
CA LEU A 24 -19.35 6.55 -0.04
C LEU A 24 -18.44 5.36 -0.38
N LEU A 25 -17.79 4.80 0.65
CA LEU A 25 -16.81 3.71 0.50
C LEU A 25 -17.49 2.34 0.52
N ASP A 26 -18.62 2.22 1.19
CA ASP A 26 -19.47 1.02 1.27
C ASP A 26 -20.90 1.35 0.82
N PRO A 27 -21.14 1.52 -0.49
CA PRO A 27 -22.46 1.84 -1.01
C PRO A 27 -23.48 0.72 -0.80
N SER A 28 -23.01 -0.51 -0.58
CA SER A 28 -23.85 -1.69 -0.36
C SER A 28 -24.24 -1.87 1.11
N GLY A 29 -23.63 -1.13 2.03
CA GLY A 29 -23.86 -1.24 3.47
C GLY A 29 -23.46 -2.60 4.06
N LEU A 30 -22.50 -3.30 3.42
CA LEU A 30 -22.05 -4.63 3.86
C LEU A 30 -21.13 -4.55 5.09
N GLY A 31 -20.62 -3.37 5.40
CA GLY A 31 -19.70 -3.11 6.49
C GLY A 31 -18.28 -3.64 6.22
N PRO A 32 -17.38 -3.48 7.20
CA PRO A 32 -16.04 -4.04 7.11
C PRO A 32 -16.09 -5.58 7.19
N MET A 33 -15.35 -6.23 6.29
CA MET A 33 -15.22 -7.69 6.30
C MET A 33 -14.40 -8.15 7.52
N PRO A 34 -14.91 -9.02 8.40
CA PRO A 34 -14.16 -9.45 9.59
C PRO A 34 -12.90 -10.25 9.24
N TRP A 35 -12.98 -11.09 8.19
CA TRP A 35 -11.89 -11.97 7.77
C TRP A 35 -11.81 -12.04 6.26
N LEU A 36 -10.62 -11.82 5.70
CA LEU A 36 -10.40 -11.99 4.26
C LEU A 36 -10.62 -13.44 3.84
N PRO A 37 -11.27 -13.76 2.71
CA PRO A 37 -11.52 -15.15 2.35
C PRO A 37 -10.21 -15.94 2.12
N LEU A 38 -10.26 -17.26 2.37
CA LEU A 38 -9.19 -18.18 1.97
C LEU A 38 -9.39 -18.58 0.50
N ILE A 39 -8.64 -17.94 -0.38
CA ILE A 39 -8.74 -18.20 -1.82
C ILE A 39 -7.98 -19.48 -2.16
N SER A 40 -8.66 -20.44 -2.79
CA SER A 40 -8.05 -21.71 -3.18
C SER A 40 -6.87 -21.52 -4.14
N GLU A 41 -5.97 -22.50 -4.20
CA GLU A 41 -4.88 -22.50 -5.19
C GLU A 41 -5.42 -22.47 -6.63
N ALA A 42 -6.45 -23.25 -6.93
CA ALA A 42 -7.07 -23.31 -8.25
C ALA A 42 -7.55 -21.92 -8.72
N GLN A 43 -8.32 -21.21 -7.88
CA GLN A 43 -8.80 -19.86 -8.17
C GLN A 43 -7.65 -18.87 -8.34
N ARG A 44 -6.61 -18.94 -7.50
CA ARG A 44 -5.42 -18.07 -7.64
C ARG A 44 -4.65 -18.36 -8.92
N ARG A 45 -4.60 -19.61 -9.39
CA ARG A 45 -3.92 -19.99 -10.64
C ARG A 45 -4.68 -19.51 -11.87
N GLN A 46 -6.01 -19.58 -11.86
CA GLN A 46 -6.87 -19.10 -12.96
C GLN A 46 -6.60 -17.63 -13.31
N ARG A 47 -6.37 -16.77 -12.31
CA ARG A 47 -6.06 -15.34 -12.51
C ARG A 47 -4.56 -15.02 -12.50
N HIS A 48 -3.69 -16.03 -12.62
CA HIS A 48 -2.23 -15.86 -12.58
C HIS A 48 -1.70 -15.15 -11.32
N VAL A 49 -2.34 -15.34 -10.17
CA VAL A 49 -1.95 -14.71 -8.89
C VAL A 49 -1.44 -15.72 -7.85
N PHE A 50 -1.28 -16.98 -8.19
CA PHE A 50 -0.70 -17.95 -7.26
C PHE A 50 0.78 -17.67 -6.98
N VAL A 51 1.12 -17.46 -5.71
CA VAL A 51 2.48 -17.39 -5.16
C VAL A 51 2.50 -18.18 -3.85
N PRO A 52 3.29 -19.27 -3.75
CA PRO A 52 3.28 -20.15 -2.57
C PRO A 52 3.61 -19.44 -1.26
N ALA A 53 4.49 -18.43 -1.31
CA ALA A 53 4.95 -17.70 -0.13
C ALA A 53 4.02 -16.55 0.33
N ASP A 54 2.89 -16.33 -0.36
CA ASP A 54 1.94 -15.29 0.07
C ASP A 54 1.18 -15.75 1.32
N HIS A 55 1.21 -14.93 2.38
CA HIS A 55 0.27 -15.04 3.49
C HIS A 55 -1.15 -14.63 3.08
N ARG A 56 -2.16 -14.93 3.91
CA ARG A 56 -3.58 -14.71 3.63
C ARG A 56 -3.89 -13.31 3.07
N PHE A 57 -3.43 -12.26 3.76
CA PHE A 57 -3.62 -10.88 3.29
C PHE A 57 -3.02 -10.64 1.90
N LYS A 58 -1.75 -11.02 1.69
CA LYS A 58 -1.05 -10.79 0.42
C LYS A 58 -1.69 -11.55 -0.74
N ALA A 59 -2.17 -12.77 -0.49
CA ALA A 59 -2.90 -13.55 -1.48
C ALA A 59 -4.21 -12.85 -1.89
N ALA A 60 -4.99 -12.34 -0.92
CA ALA A 60 -6.23 -11.60 -1.17
C ALA A 60 -5.96 -10.26 -1.89
N ALA A 61 -5.00 -9.47 -1.41
CA ALA A 61 -4.58 -8.22 -2.04
C ALA A 61 -4.13 -8.46 -3.49
N ARG A 62 -3.37 -9.53 -3.75
CA ARG A 62 -2.94 -9.88 -5.09
C ARG A 62 -4.10 -10.26 -6.01
N PHE A 63 -5.06 -10.99 -5.49
CA PHE A 63 -6.28 -11.35 -6.20
C PHE A 63 -7.11 -10.10 -6.54
N LEU A 64 -7.31 -9.21 -5.56
CA LEU A 64 -7.95 -7.91 -5.76
C LEU A 64 -7.27 -7.09 -6.85
N GLN A 65 -5.93 -7.05 -6.88
CA GLN A 65 -5.20 -6.35 -7.95
C GLN A 65 -5.43 -6.97 -9.34
N ALA A 66 -5.66 -8.29 -9.43
CA ALA A 66 -5.99 -8.92 -10.71
C ALA A 66 -7.40 -8.58 -11.17
N LEU A 67 -8.39 -8.55 -10.26
CA LEU A 67 -9.75 -8.11 -10.57
C LEU A 67 -9.74 -6.65 -11.05
N TRP A 68 -9.05 -5.77 -10.33
CA TRP A 68 -8.94 -4.35 -10.70
C TRP A 68 -8.31 -4.14 -12.08
N ARG A 69 -7.30 -4.95 -12.44
CA ARG A 69 -6.65 -4.95 -13.75
C ARG A 69 -7.61 -5.40 -14.85
N GLU A 70 -8.36 -6.46 -14.61
CA GLU A 70 -9.28 -7.07 -15.58
C GLU A 70 -10.48 -6.18 -15.87
N ASP A 71 -11.05 -5.55 -14.83
CA ASP A 71 -12.10 -4.53 -14.90
C ASP A 71 -11.72 -3.32 -15.80
N ARG A 72 -10.42 -3.12 -16.04
CA ARG A 72 -9.86 -2.04 -16.87
C ARG A 72 -9.23 -2.54 -18.16
N GLU A 73 -9.40 -3.82 -18.47
CA GLU A 73 -8.85 -4.48 -19.65
C GLU A 73 -7.32 -4.30 -19.79
N LEU A 74 -6.62 -4.11 -18.66
CA LEU A 74 -5.19 -3.83 -18.69
C LEU A 74 -4.40 -5.11 -18.99
N PRO A 75 -3.49 -5.12 -19.99
CA PRO A 75 -2.72 -6.31 -20.32
C PRO A 75 -1.86 -6.79 -19.16
N ILE A 76 -1.87 -8.10 -18.91
CA ILE A 76 -1.10 -8.72 -17.83
C ILE A 76 0.41 -8.51 -17.98
N GLY A 77 1.06 -8.17 -16.88
CA GLY A 77 2.50 -7.95 -16.80
C GLY A 77 3.32 -9.21 -16.53
N LEU A 78 4.64 -9.06 -16.61
CA LEU A 78 5.61 -10.11 -16.31
C LEU A 78 6.30 -9.85 -14.98
N HIS A 79 6.48 -10.90 -14.19
CA HIS A 79 7.37 -10.94 -13.05
C HIS A 79 8.64 -11.69 -13.44
N ILE A 80 9.79 -11.14 -13.05
CA ILE A 80 11.11 -11.75 -13.22
C ILE A 80 11.58 -12.14 -11.81
N ASP A 81 11.84 -13.43 -11.61
CA ASP A 81 12.38 -13.91 -10.34
C ASP A 81 13.90 -13.62 -10.24
N PRO A 82 14.54 -13.81 -9.07
CA PRO A 82 15.98 -13.58 -8.92
C PRO A 82 16.88 -14.43 -9.83
N ARG A 83 16.36 -15.50 -10.42
CA ARG A 83 17.06 -16.36 -11.39
C ARG A 83 16.82 -15.94 -12.84
N GLY A 84 16.12 -14.82 -13.05
CA GLY A 84 15.78 -14.29 -14.38
C GLY A 84 14.58 -14.97 -15.04
N LYS A 85 13.88 -15.90 -14.37
CA LYS A 85 12.74 -16.59 -14.97
C LYS A 85 11.54 -15.65 -15.05
N ARG A 86 10.99 -15.53 -16.25
CA ARG A 86 9.82 -14.69 -16.55
C ARG A 86 8.54 -15.51 -16.40
N ARG A 87 7.54 -14.93 -15.73
CA ARG A 87 6.18 -15.48 -15.70
C ARG A 87 5.14 -14.38 -15.70
N ARG A 88 3.97 -14.65 -16.28
CA ARG A 88 2.81 -13.77 -16.13
C ARG A 88 2.37 -13.73 -14.67
N LEU A 89 1.99 -12.56 -14.19
CA LEU A 89 1.50 -12.35 -12.84
C LEU A 89 0.34 -11.35 -12.87
N GLY A 90 -0.85 -11.78 -12.46
CA GLY A 90 -2.10 -11.02 -12.60
C GLY A 90 -2.14 -9.70 -11.84
N SER A 91 -1.28 -9.56 -10.83
CA SER A 91 -1.04 -8.33 -10.05
C SER A 91 0.00 -7.39 -10.68
N ARG A 92 0.31 -7.59 -11.96
CA ARG A 92 1.17 -6.71 -12.74
C ARG A 92 0.48 -6.33 -14.04
N ILE A 93 0.80 -5.13 -14.53
CA ILE A 93 0.41 -4.67 -15.86
C ILE A 93 1.60 -4.69 -16.82
N SER A 94 1.32 -4.69 -18.12
CA SER A 94 2.37 -4.62 -19.14
C SER A 94 3.21 -3.34 -19.01
N MET A 95 4.44 -3.39 -19.52
CA MET A 95 5.31 -2.20 -19.55
C MET A 95 4.73 -1.05 -20.39
N SER A 96 3.98 -1.35 -21.45
CA SER A 96 3.29 -0.33 -22.25
C SER A 96 2.27 0.42 -21.40
N ALA A 97 1.32 -0.30 -20.80
CA ALA A 97 0.31 0.29 -19.93
C ALA A 97 0.92 1.01 -18.73
N GLY A 98 1.99 0.46 -18.14
CA GLY A 98 2.74 1.12 -17.07
C GLY A 98 3.46 2.40 -17.54
N GLY A 99 3.93 2.43 -18.79
CA GLY A 99 4.50 3.60 -19.45
C GLY A 99 3.48 4.72 -19.62
N ASP A 100 2.24 4.36 -19.97
CA ASP A 100 1.10 5.28 -20.10
C ASP A 100 0.55 5.76 -18.74
N GLY A 101 1.12 5.27 -17.63
CA GLY A 101 0.73 5.66 -16.28
C GLY A 101 -0.50 4.94 -15.75
N ALA A 102 -0.91 3.81 -16.35
CA ALA A 102 -2.09 3.05 -15.92
C ALA A 102 -1.99 2.50 -14.48
N ASN A 103 -0.82 2.55 -13.84
CA ASN A 103 -0.66 2.22 -12.42
C ASN A 103 -1.11 3.35 -11.48
N PHE A 104 -1.48 4.53 -12.00
CA PHE A 104 -1.90 5.69 -11.21
C PHE A 104 -3.39 5.98 -11.41
N LEU A 105 -4.09 6.22 -10.31
CA LEU A 105 -5.55 6.33 -10.28
C LEU A 105 -6.09 7.63 -10.89
N HIS A 106 -5.23 8.64 -11.06
CA HIS A 106 -5.63 9.94 -11.57
C HIS A 106 -4.55 10.50 -12.51
N PRO A 107 -4.90 11.05 -13.69
CA PRO A 107 -3.92 11.51 -14.68
C PRO A 107 -2.98 12.60 -14.14
N ARG A 108 -3.48 13.49 -13.26
CA ARG A 108 -2.65 14.51 -12.57
C ARG A 108 -1.54 13.95 -11.68
N ILE A 109 -1.54 12.65 -11.34
CA ILE A 109 -0.47 12.00 -10.58
C ILE A 109 0.74 11.67 -11.47
N ILE A 110 0.52 11.41 -12.77
CA ILE A 110 1.58 11.01 -13.70
C ILE A 110 2.69 12.08 -13.79
N PRO A 111 2.39 13.38 -13.92
CA PRO A 111 3.42 14.42 -13.85
C PRO A 111 4.17 14.49 -12.52
N VAL A 112 3.53 14.15 -11.39
CA VAL A 112 4.19 14.11 -10.08
C VAL A 112 5.21 12.98 -10.02
N VAL A 113 4.83 11.80 -10.51
CA VAL A 113 5.72 10.64 -10.64
C VAL A 113 6.89 10.96 -11.55
N ALA A 114 6.61 11.56 -12.71
CA ALA A 114 7.65 11.98 -13.64
C ALA A 114 8.62 12.96 -12.95
N HIS A 115 8.12 13.99 -12.27
CA HIS A 115 8.96 14.94 -11.54
C HIS A 115 9.80 14.23 -10.47
N ALA A 116 9.21 13.35 -9.66
CA ALA A 116 9.92 12.60 -8.63
C ALA A 116 11.05 11.72 -9.22
N LEU A 117 10.88 11.15 -10.41
CA LEU A 117 11.92 10.35 -11.07
C LEU A 117 13.05 11.19 -11.69
N HIS A 118 12.74 12.36 -12.25
CA HIS A 118 13.72 13.25 -12.87
C HIS A 118 14.53 14.04 -11.84
N TYR A 119 13.89 14.47 -10.75
CA TYR A 119 14.46 15.33 -9.72
C TYR A 119 14.64 14.61 -8.38
N ARG A 120 14.79 13.27 -8.43
CA ARG A 120 15.04 12.45 -7.25
C ARG A 120 16.30 12.92 -6.51
N GLU A 121 16.28 12.84 -5.18
CA GLU A 121 17.46 13.18 -4.38
C GLU A 121 18.67 12.29 -4.76
N PRO A 122 19.92 12.77 -4.62
CA PRO A 122 21.09 11.91 -4.81
C PRO A 122 21.01 10.65 -3.93
N GLY A 123 21.14 9.47 -4.55
CA GLY A 123 21.02 8.18 -3.88
C GLY A 123 19.60 7.68 -3.62
N ALA A 124 18.59 8.40 -4.12
CA ALA A 124 17.18 8.02 -4.10
C ALA A 124 16.91 6.68 -4.77
N ALA A 125 16.26 5.76 -4.05
CA ALA A 125 16.03 4.39 -4.52
C ALA A 125 14.64 4.22 -5.15
N TYR A 126 14.57 4.37 -6.48
CA TYR A 126 13.38 4.07 -7.27
C TYR A 126 13.58 2.82 -8.13
N ASP A 127 12.81 1.76 -7.84
CA ASP A 127 12.60 0.68 -8.80
C ASP A 127 11.49 1.11 -9.78
N VAL A 128 11.92 1.63 -10.94
CA VAL A 128 11.02 2.22 -11.95
C VAL A 128 10.03 1.19 -12.51
N ASP A 129 10.48 -0.05 -12.70
CA ASP A 129 9.62 -1.12 -13.21
C ASP A 129 8.59 -1.52 -12.17
N ARG A 130 8.99 -1.66 -10.89
CA ARG A 130 8.06 -1.90 -9.78
C ARG A 130 7.06 -0.75 -9.67
N LEU A 131 7.51 0.49 -9.71
CA LEU A 131 6.66 1.68 -9.64
C LEU A 131 5.63 1.71 -10.77
N LYS A 132 6.02 1.41 -12.01
CA LYS A 132 5.14 1.49 -13.18
C LYS A 132 4.25 0.28 -13.39
N THR A 133 4.64 -0.91 -12.93
CA THR A 133 3.94 -2.14 -13.34
C THR A 133 3.47 -3.05 -12.22
N ASN A 134 3.95 -2.87 -10.98
CA ASN A 134 3.53 -3.71 -9.86
C ASN A 134 2.31 -3.09 -9.16
N LEU A 135 1.12 -3.65 -9.38
CA LEU A 135 -0.11 -3.17 -8.75
C LEU A 135 -0.13 -3.43 -7.23
N LEU A 136 0.66 -4.42 -6.76
CA LEU A 136 0.74 -4.86 -5.36
C LEU A 136 1.82 -4.10 -4.55
N SER A 137 2.50 -3.13 -5.17
CA SER A 137 3.59 -2.38 -4.56
C SER A 137 3.09 -1.22 -3.71
N SER A 138 3.70 -0.98 -2.54
CA SER A 138 3.45 0.23 -1.75
C SER A 138 3.85 1.51 -2.47
N GLN A 139 4.86 1.48 -3.35
CA GLN A 139 5.38 2.69 -4.01
C GLN A 139 4.34 3.41 -4.90
N PRO A 140 3.62 2.75 -5.84
CA PRO A 140 2.52 3.39 -6.55
C PRO A 140 1.33 3.70 -5.63
N LEU A 141 1.10 2.92 -4.57
CA LEU A 141 0.10 3.29 -3.55
C LEU A 141 0.43 4.64 -2.92
N THR A 142 1.69 4.88 -2.53
CA THR A 142 2.16 6.16 -1.99
C THR A 142 1.86 7.32 -2.95
N PHE A 143 2.17 7.17 -4.24
CA PHE A 143 1.80 8.20 -5.23
C PHE A 143 0.29 8.35 -5.40
N ASN A 144 -0.48 7.27 -5.32
CA ASN A 144 -1.94 7.31 -5.38
C ASN A 144 -2.56 8.01 -4.16
N LEU A 145 -1.96 7.91 -2.98
CA LEU A 145 -2.41 8.60 -1.77
C LEU A 145 -2.03 10.08 -1.77
N PHE A 146 -0.78 10.40 -2.10
CA PHE A 146 -0.22 11.73 -1.86
C PHE A 146 -0.01 12.57 -3.13
N GLY A 147 -0.12 11.98 -4.33
CA GLY A 147 0.20 12.67 -5.58
C GLY A 147 -0.69 13.88 -5.86
N LEU A 148 -1.99 13.79 -5.59
CA LEU A 148 -2.89 14.94 -5.73
C LEU A 148 -2.66 16.00 -4.65
N LEU A 149 -2.30 15.58 -3.44
CA LEU A 149 -1.95 16.48 -2.33
C LEU A 149 -0.66 17.26 -2.64
N ALA A 150 0.33 16.61 -3.25
CA ALA A 150 1.57 17.27 -3.69
C ALA A 150 1.35 18.33 -4.79
N ARG A 151 0.20 18.31 -5.47
CA ARG A 151 -0.19 19.30 -6.50
C ARG A 151 -1.05 20.43 -5.95
N ASP A 152 -1.62 20.26 -4.76
CA ASP A 152 -2.59 21.17 -4.15
C ASP A 152 -2.36 21.18 -2.62
N LEU A 153 -1.58 22.16 -2.16
CA LEU A 153 -1.17 22.24 -0.76
C LEU A 153 -2.31 22.70 0.17
N ASP A 154 -3.35 23.34 -0.36
CA ASP A 154 -4.56 23.66 0.42
C ASP A 154 -5.37 22.40 0.68
N LEU A 155 -5.49 21.53 -0.33
CA LEU A 155 -6.04 20.19 -0.16
C LEU A 155 -5.19 19.36 0.81
N ALA A 156 -3.86 19.40 0.69
CA ALA A 156 -2.97 18.73 1.65
C ALA A 156 -3.17 19.26 3.08
N THR A 157 -3.38 20.57 3.24
CA THR A 157 -3.67 21.19 4.54
C THR A 157 -4.97 20.66 5.14
N ARG A 158 -6.05 20.59 4.35
CA ARG A 158 -7.32 20.00 4.82
C ARG A 158 -7.16 18.53 5.18
N PHE A 159 -6.45 17.76 4.36
CA PHE A 159 -6.13 16.36 4.65
C PHE A 159 -5.36 16.19 5.97
N MET A 160 -4.36 17.02 6.24
CA MET A 160 -3.60 16.97 7.49
C MET A 160 -4.45 17.40 8.69
N ALA A 161 -5.38 18.34 8.53
CA ALA A 161 -6.32 18.72 9.57
C ALA A 161 -7.28 17.57 9.95
N GLU A 162 -7.71 16.77 8.98
CA GLU A 162 -8.54 15.57 9.21
C GLU A 162 -7.76 14.42 9.87
N LEU A 163 -6.49 14.24 9.48
CA LEU A 163 -5.69 13.11 9.93
C LEU A 163 -5.01 13.36 11.27
N PHE A 164 -4.53 14.60 11.49
CA PHE A 164 -3.83 15.03 12.70
C PHE A 164 -4.34 16.42 13.15
N PRO A 165 -5.55 16.50 13.73
CA PRO A 165 -6.12 17.76 14.17
C PRO A 165 -5.16 18.55 15.06
N GLY A 166 -4.93 19.82 14.72
CA GLY A 166 -4.06 20.72 15.47
C GLY A 166 -2.55 20.53 15.27
N LEU A 167 -2.10 19.54 14.48
CA LEU A 167 -0.67 19.32 14.25
C LEU A 167 -0.02 20.45 13.43
N MET A 168 -0.70 20.91 12.37
CA MET A 168 -0.23 22.00 11.52
C MET A 168 -1.41 22.80 10.96
N GLN A 169 -1.18 24.10 10.75
CA GLN A 169 -2.13 25.04 10.16
C GLN A 169 -2.02 25.09 8.64
N THR A 170 -0.83 24.89 8.09
CA THR A 170 -0.56 24.92 6.64
C THR A 170 0.46 23.87 6.25
N VAL A 171 0.19 23.11 5.20
CA VAL A 171 1.18 22.32 4.48
C VAL A 171 1.91 23.22 3.48
N THR A 172 3.23 23.14 3.46
CA THR A 172 4.10 23.96 2.60
C THR A 172 4.83 23.15 1.54
N HIS A 173 5.02 21.84 1.76
CA HIS A 173 5.71 21.00 0.79
C HIS A 173 5.48 19.50 1.03
N LEU A 174 5.50 18.71 -0.05
CA LEU A 174 5.58 17.25 -0.01
C LEU A 174 6.77 16.77 -0.84
N THR A 175 7.56 15.85 -0.31
CA THR A 175 8.68 15.21 -1.01
C THR A 175 8.54 13.70 -0.96
N PHE A 176 8.70 13.01 -2.09
CA PHE A 176 8.63 11.55 -2.18
C PHE A 176 10.03 10.93 -2.08
N GLU A 177 10.13 9.80 -1.38
CA GLU A 177 11.38 9.08 -1.14
C GLU A 177 12.46 10.02 -0.55
N HIS A 178 12.17 10.59 0.62
CA HIS A 178 12.98 11.65 1.20
C HIS A 178 13.99 11.11 2.21
N SER A 179 15.26 11.51 2.06
CA SER A 179 16.32 11.33 3.06
C SER A 179 17.25 12.54 3.05
N PRO A 180 17.11 13.46 4.03
CA PRO A 180 17.90 14.68 4.04
C PRO A 180 19.39 14.35 4.09
N SER A 181 20.14 14.88 3.11
CA SER A 181 21.58 14.65 2.93
C SER A 181 22.02 13.20 3.15
N ARG A 182 21.31 12.30 2.47
CA ARG A 182 21.50 10.84 2.47
C ARG A 182 22.97 10.42 2.51
N GLY A 183 23.30 9.47 3.39
CA GLY A 183 24.66 8.97 3.57
C GLY A 183 25.59 9.84 4.41
N GLU A 184 25.22 11.08 4.76
CA GLU A 184 26.05 11.92 5.61
C GLU A 184 25.97 11.54 7.10
N ALA A 185 27.08 11.74 7.82
CA ALA A 185 27.24 11.38 9.23
C ALA A 185 26.35 12.20 10.19
N ARG A 186 25.91 13.39 9.76
CA ARG A 186 24.99 14.21 10.56
C ARG A 186 23.56 13.62 10.64
N PHE A 187 23.23 12.70 9.73
CA PHE A 187 21.99 11.89 9.70
C PHE A 187 22.30 10.42 10.06
N THR A 188 21.62 9.44 9.45
CA THR A 188 21.80 7.99 9.73
C THR A 188 23.01 7.36 9.04
N ARG A 189 23.72 8.11 8.16
CA ARG A 189 24.87 7.62 7.39
C ARG A 189 24.56 6.38 6.52
N ASP A 190 23.33 6.26 6.05
CA ASP A 190 22.91 5.19 5.15
C ASP A 190 21.80 5.66 4.18
N GLY A 191 21.22 4.71 3.45
CA GLY A 191 20.16 4.96 2.48
C GLY A 191 18.74 4.95 3.05
N THR A 192 18.54 5.02 4.37
CA THR A 192 17.19 5.09 4.97
C THR A 192 16.44 6.31 4.46
N ALA A 193 15.15 6.13 4.13
CA ALA A 193 14.28 7.20 3.65
C ALA A 193 12.86 7.03 4.18
N PHE A 194 12.08 8.08 4.04
CA PHE A 194 10.62 8.06 4.17
C PHE A 194 9.99 7.94 2.79
N ASP A 195 8.87 7.24 2.68
CA ASP A 195 8.09 7.19 1.44
C ASP A 195 7.59 8.59 1.06
N VAL A 196 7.13 9.37 2.05
CA VAL A 196 6.77 10.78 1.89
C VAL A 196 7.24 11.57 3.11
N ALA A 197 7.73 12.79 2.86
CA ALA A 197 7.91 13.81 3.87
C ALA A 197 6.94 14.97 3.61
N ILE A 198 6.13 15.32 4.60
CA ILE A 198 5.19 16.45 4.56
C ILE A 198 5.73 17.55 5.48
N ARG A 199 5.91 18.75 4.94
CA ARG A 199 6.37 19.92 5.68
C ARG A 199 5.25 20.92 5.83
N GLY A 200 5.20 21.59 6.96
CA GLY A 200 4.18 22.58 7.25
C GLY A 200 4.57 23.54 8.35
N ARG A 201 3.58 24.31 8.80
CA ARG A 201 3.72 25.24 9.93
C ARG A 201 2.52 25.14 10.87
N THR A 202 2.77 25.28 12.17
CA THR A 202 1.70 25.48 13.17
C THR A 202 1.10 26.90 13.04
N ALA A 203 0.01 27.17 13.77
CA ALA A 203 -0.58 28.52 13.83
C ALA A 203 0.37 29.55 14.45
N THR A 204 1.30 29.12 15.31
CA THR A 204 2.36 29.94 15.93
C THR A 204 3.61 30.06 15.04
N GLY A 205 3.63 29.41 13.86
CA GLY A 205 4.72 29.50 12.88
C GLY A 205 5.83 28.45 13.01
N GLU A 206 5.78 27.58 14.02
CA GLU A 206 6.73 26.47 14.20
C GLU A 206 6.72 25.54 12.99
N ARG A 207 7.89 25.10 12.54
CA ARG A 207 8.05 24.19 11.41
C ARG A 207 7.70 22.77 11.83
N VAL A 208 6.81 22.14 11.08
CA VAL A 208 6.35 20.77 11.33
C VAL A 208 6.85 19.86 10.22
N PHE A 209 7.31 18.67 10.59
CA PHE A 209 7.75 17.63 9.68
C PHE A 209 7.02 16.30 9.96
N VAL A 210 6.33 15.76 8.99
CA VAL A 210 5.68 14.44 9.10
C VAL A 210 6.38 13.47 8.17
N ALA A 211 7.06 12.49 8.76
CA ALA A 211 7.63 11.34 8.08
C ALA A 211 6.54 10.28 7.88
N VAL A 212 6.37 9.81 6.65
CA VAL A 212 5.37 8.79 6.30
C VAL A 212 6.08 7.56 5.75
N GLU A 213 5.76 6.39 6.30
CA GLU A 213 6.06 5.08 5.73
C GLU A 213 4.74 4.39 5.34
N VAL A 214 4.69 3.82 4.14
CA VAL A 214 3.52 3.11 3.63
C VAL A 214 3.87 1.65 3.34
N LYS A 215 3.13 0.73 3.96
CA LYS A 215 3.12 -0.69 3.60
C LYS A 215 1.80 -1.02 2.96
N TYR A 216 1.84 -1.84 1.91
CA TYR A 216 0.63 -2.45 1.36
C TYR A 216 0.59 -3.93 1.69
N SER A 217 1.37 -4.73 0.96
CA SER A 217 1.37 -6.19 1.02
C SER A 217 2.65 -6.79 1.61
N GLU A 218 3.60 -5.93 1.95
CA GLU A 218 4.83 -6.26 2.65
C GLU A 218 4.53 -6.84 4.04
N SER A 219 5.36 -7.79 4.47
CA SER A 219 5.19 -8.51 5.74
C SER A 219 5.95 -7.90 6.91
N THR A 220 6.71 -6.83 6.69
CA THR A 220 7.68 -6.21 7.63
C THR A 220 8.82 -7.13 8.08
N TYR A 221 9.10 -8.18 7.31
CA TYR A 221 10.27 -9.06 7.46
C TYR A 221 11.22 -8.90 6.27
N GLU A 222 11.52 -7.65 5.89
CA GLU A 222 12.53 -7.37 4.87
C GLU A 222 13.93 -7.81 5.32
N ALA A 223 14.88 -7.87 4.38
CA ALA A 223 16.26 -8.17 4.70
C ALA A 223 16.80 -7.14 5.71
N VAL A 224 17.30 -7.64 6.85
CA VAL A 224 17.89 -6.79 7.89
C VAL A 224 19.22 -6.23 7.35
N PRO A 225 19.40 -4.90 7.32
CA PRO A 225 20.64 -4.30 6.84
C PRO A 225 21.77 -4.51 7.84
N ARG A 226 23.01 -4.23 7.41
CA ARG A 226 24.11 -4.03 8.37
C ARG A 226 23.91 -2.70 9.09
N PHE A 227 23.86 -2.74 10.41
CA PHE A 227 23.75 -1.55 11.24
C PHE A 227 25.13 -0.91 11.46
N SER A 228 25.22 0.40 11.24
CA SER A 228 26.39 1.19 11.63
C SER A 228 26.28 1.62 13.10
N SER A 229 27.40 1.99 13.72
CA SER A 229 27.43 2.54 15.09
C SER A 229 26.56 3.79 15.23
N ARG A 230 26.27 4.48 14.12
CA ARG A 230 25.50 5.72 14.08
C ARG A 230 24.09 5.55 14.67
N TYR A 231 23.47 4.40 14.48
CA TYR A 231 22.15 4.14 15.06
C TYR A 231 22.18 4.07 16.59
N ALA A 232 23.22 3.48 17.18
CA ALA A 232 23.38 3.44 18.63
C ALA A 232 23.57 4.85 19.21
N GLU A 233 24.37 5.69 18.56
CA GLU A 233 24.56 7.09 18.93
C GLU A 233 23.24 7.88 18.89
N ILE A 234 22.47 7.75 17.79
CA ILE A 234 21.18 8.44 17.65
C ILE A 234 20.17 7.92 18.68
N ALA A 235 20.08 6.60 18.84
CA ALA A 235 19.14 5.99 19.78
C ALA A 235 19.38 6.52 21.20
N GLN A 236 20.63 6.52 21.65
CA GLN A 236 21.01 7.03 22.96
C GLN A 236 20.71 8.53 23.12
N ALA A 237 21.06 9.35 22.13
CA ALA A 237 20.89 10.81 22.21
C ALA A 237 19.43 11.27 22.07
N SER A 238 18.59 10.48 21.42
CA SER A 238 17.21 10.87 21.10
C SER A 238 16.25 10.82 22.29
N GLY A 239 16.53 9.99 23.30
CA GLY A 239 15.62 9.75 24.43
C GLY A 239 14.29 9.06 24.06
N LEU A 240 14.16 8.51 22.84
CA LEU A 240 12.91 7.93 22.34
C LEU A 240 12.63 6.51 22.84
N PHE A 241 13.69 5.77 23.20
CA PHE A 241 13.64 4.34 23.45
C PHE A 241 13.72 4.03 24.93
N ILE A 242 12.94 3.04 25.39
CA ILE A 242 13.00 2.53 26.76
C ILE A 242 14.41 1.97 27.04
N ASP A 243 14.90 1.15 26.11
CA ASP A 243 16.28 0.66 26.07
C ASP A 243 16.86 0.91 24.67
N PRO A 244 17.72 1.93 24.49
CA PRO A 244 18.38 2.23 23.21
C PRO A 244 19.25 1.10 22.66
N ALA A 245 19.64 0.12 23.49
CA ALA A 245 20.47 -1.01 23.10
C ALA A 245 19.68 -2.31 22.89
N ALA A 246 18.34 -2.27 23.01
CA ALA A 246 17.50 -3.46 22.88
C ALA A 246 17.71 -4.16 21.52
N PRO A 247 18.06 -5.47 21.49
CA PRO A 247 18.29 -6.20 20.24
C PRO A 247 17.07 -6.22 19.31
N ALA A 248 15.87 -6.06 19.86
CA ALA A 248 14.63 -5.96 19.09
C ALA A 248 14.63 -4.76 18.12
N LEU A 249 15.34 -3.66 18.43
CA LEU A 249 15.42 -2.48 17.58
C LEU A 249 16.14 -2.74 16.25
N THR A 250 17.09 -3.68 16.21
CA THR A 250 17.92 -3.95 15.03
C THR A 250 17.54 -5.24 14.31
N THR A 251 16.42 -5.87 14.70
CA THR A 251 15.91 -7.11 14.12
C THR A 251 14.48 -6.95 13.62
N ASN A 252 14.02 -7.88 12.79
CA ASN A 252 12.63 -7.88 12.35
C ASN A 252 11.69 -8.23 13.52
N PRO A 253 10.50 -7.61 13.58
CA PRO A 253 9.92 -6.75 12.54
C PRO A 253 10.17 -5.24 12.73
N CYS A 254 10.95 -4.84 13.74
CA CYS A 254 11.06 -3.44 14.18
C CYS A 254 12.16 -2.64 13.46
N GLN A 255 13.15 -3.31 12.86
CA GLN A 255 14.37 -2.67 12.35
C GLN A 255 14.13 -1.49 11.39
N GLN A 256 13.13 -1.59 10.51
CA GLN A 256 12.88 -0.52 9.55
C GLN A 256 12.30 0.72 10.25
N LEU A 257 11.31 0.52 11.13
CA LEU A 257 10.69 1.59 11.91
C LEU A 257 11.72 2.26 12.82
N PHE A 258 12.59 1.47 13.45
CA PHE A 258 13.73 1.98 14.22
C PHE A 258 14.61 2.91 13.39
N ARG A 259 15.03 2.48 12.20
CA ARG A 259 15.89 3.28 11.32
C ARG A 259 15.22 4.59 10.90
N GLN A 260 13.94 4.54 10.55
CA GLN A 260 13.17 5.70 10.15
C GLN A 260 12.95 6.67 11.32
N HIS A 261 12.72 6.15 12.52
CA HIS A 261 12.56 6.98 13.72
C HIS A 261 13.87 7.68 14.10
N CYS A 262 15.01 6.99 13.97
CA CYS A 262 16.33 7.60 14.10
C CYS A 262 16.57 8.69 13.05
N LEU A 263 16.20 8.47 11.78
CA LEU A 263 16.30 9.50 10.74
C LEU A 263 15.45 10.72 11.10
N ALA A 264 14.21 10.52 11.55
CA ALA A 264 13.33 11.62 11.96
C ALA A 264 13.87 12.35 13.21
N ALA A 265 14.49 11.65 14.16
CA ALA A 265 15.16 12.27 15.30
C ALA A 265 16.32 13.18 14.86
N THR A 266 17.09 12.77 13.85
CA THR A 266 18.16 13.62 13.32
C THR A 266 17.64 14.89 12.64
N ILE A 267 16.41 14.91 12.10
CA ILE A 267 15.80 16.13 11.54
C ILE A 267 15.58 17.18 12.64
N LEU A 268 15.09 16.77 13.80
CA LEU A 268 14.94 17.65 14.96
C LEU A 268 16.31 18.12 15.48
N ASN A 269 17.26 17.20 15.63
CA ASN A 269 18.60 17.51 16.14
C ASN A 269 19.37 18.49 15.24
N GLN A 270 19.16 18.43 13.93
CA GLN A 270 19.76 19.36 12.96
C GLN A 270 18.98 20.68 12.83
N GLY A 271 17.91 20.89 13.62
CA GLY A 271 17.09 22.10 13.58
C GLY A 271 16.35 22.29 12.25
N LEU A 272 16.08 21.21 11.52
CA LEU A 272 15.35 21.26 10.24
C LEU A 272 13.84 21.35 10.43
N ALA A 273 13.35 20.97 11.60
CA ALA A 273 11.97 21.14 12.05
C ALA A 273 11.96 21.42 13.56
N ASP A 274 10.89 22.07 14.02
CA ASP A 274 10.68 22.37 15.44
C ASP A 274 9.79 21.28 16.08
N ARG A 275 8.94 20.64 15.27
CA ARG A 275 8.11 19.48 15.64
C ARG A 275 8.19 18.42 14.55
N ALA A 276 8.19 17.14 14.93
CA ALA A 276 8.12 16.06 13.96
C ALA A 276 7.25 14.90 14.45
N VAL A 277 6.70 14.14 13.50
CA VAL A 277 5.91 12.91 13.73
C VAL A 277 6.38 11.86 12.71
N LEU A 278 6.52 10.61 13.15
CA LEU A 278 6.63 9.46 12.26
C LEU A 278 5.29 8.75 12.19
N THR A 279 4.72 8.58 11.00
CA THR A 279 3.49 7.83 10.80
C THR A 279 3.72 6.63 9.88
N PHE A 280 3.02 5.54 10.20
CA PHE A 280 3.10 4.26 9.50
C PHE A 280 1.70 3.88 9.02
N ILE A 281 1.53 3.71 7.71
CA ILE A 281 0.23 3.41 7.09
C ILE A 281 0.26 1.97 6.58
N ALA A 282 -0.73 1.17 6.98
CA ALA A 282 -0.95 -0.16 6.42
C ALA A 282 -2.46 -0.48 6.32
N PRO A 283 -2.91 -1.35 5.39
CA PRO A 283 -4.28 -1.84 5.36
C PRO A 283 -4.66 -2.53 6.66
N SER A 284 -5.89 -2.32 7.13
CA SER A 284 -6.43 -2.90 8.37
C SER A 284 -6.25 -4.42 8.45
N HIS A 285 -6.43 -5.13 7.33
CA HIS A 285 -6.23 -6.58 7.26
C HIS A 285 -4.78 -7.04 7.12
N ASN A 286 -3.80 -6.14 6.94
CA ASN A 286 -2.38 -6.48 7.00
C ASN A 286 -1.95 -6.58 8.48
N THR A 287 -2.40 -7.64 9.14
CA THR A 287 -2.17 -7.88 10.58
C THR A 287 -0.68 -8.03 10.93
N LEU A 288 0.17 -8.47 9.98
CA LEU A 288 1.62 -8.53 10.18
C LEU A 288 2.22 -7.14 10.37
N ALA A 289 1.83 -6.18 9.51
CA ALA A 289 2.26 -4.80 9.61
C ALA A 289 1.78 -4.13 10.92
N HIS A 290 0.53 -4.35 11.32
CA HIS A 290 0.02 -3.81 12.58
C HIS A 290 0.66 -4.48 13.81
N THR A 291 0.97 -5.77 13.75
CA THR A 291 1.70 -6.47 14.82
C THR A 291 3.12 -5.93 14.97
N ALA A 292 3.79 -5.64 13.84
CA ALA A 292 5.10 -5.01 13.83
C ALA A 292 5.09 -3.60 14.44
N ALA A 293 4.12 -2.77 14.03
CA ALA A 293 3.94 -1.43 14.60
C ALA A 293 3.67 -1.50 16.12
N ALA A 294 2.81 -2.40 16.57
CA ALA A 294 2.53 -2.60 17.99
C ALA A 294 3.75 -3.12 18.77
N ALA A 295 4.54 -4.02 18.18
CA ALA A 295 5.80 -4.49 18.77
C ALA A 295 6.82 -3.36 18.90
N TYR A 296 6.92 -2.51 17.89
CA TYR A 296 7.80 -1.36 17.90
C TYR A 296 7.37 -0.31 18.94
N MET A 297 6.07 -0.01 19.05
CA MET A 297 5.56 0.93 20.07
C MET A 297 5.94 0.54 21.50
N ARG A 298 6.01 -0.77 21.81
CA ARG A 298 6.43 -1.26 23.13
C ARG A 298 7.92 -1.03 23.44
N LEU A 299 8.70 -0.56 22.48
CA LEU A 299 10.12 -0.21 22.65
C LEU A 299 10.32 1.30 22.88
N LEU A 300 9.25 2.10 22.81
CA LEU A 300 9.29 3.56 22.92
C LEU A 300 8.84 4.02 24.31
N THR A 301 9.46 5.08 24.83
CA THR A 301 9.13 5.64 26.16
C THR A 301 7.73 6.28 26.16
N ASP A 302 7.47 7.20 25.23
CA ASP A 302 6.21 7.92 25.08
C ASP A 302 5.74 7.90 23.61
N PRO A 303 5.24 6.76 23.10
CA PRO A 303 5.04 6.56 21.67
C PRO A 303 4.10 7.57 21.00
N LEU A 304 3.11 8.11 21.72
CA LEU A 304 2.10 9.00 21.14
C LEU A 304 2.24 10.48 21.54
N THR A 305 2.95 10.75 22.64
CA THR A 305 3.02 12.08 23.26
C THR A 305 4.46 12.59 23.44
N GLY A 306 5.45 11.76 23.12
CA GLY A 306 6.86 12.12 23.20
C GLY A 306 7.25 13.21 22.19
N PRO A 307 8.54 13.63 22.20
CA PRO A 307 9.03 14.71 21.34
C PRO A 307 8.99 14.36 19.85
N LEU A 308 8.89 13.07 19.52
CA LEU A 308 8.71 12.55 18.18
C LEU A 308 7.74 11.37 18.23
N PRO A 309 6.42 11.60 18.12
CA PRO A 309 5.43 10.53 18.17
C PRO A 309 5.54 9.57 17.00
N PHE A 310 5.26 8.29 17.26
CA PHE A 310 5.04 7.25 16.28
C PHE A 310 3.55 6.89 16.19
N ILE A 311 2.91 7.21 15.07
CA ILE A 311 1.45 7.07 14.90
C ILE A 311 1.13 6.06 13.79
N PRO A 312 0.78 4.82 14.14
CA PRO A 312 0.27 3.87 13.16
C PRO A 312 -1.16 4.24 12.73
N LEU A 313 -1.43 4.12 11.44
CA LEU A 313 -2.72 4.41 10.80
C LEU A 313 -3.13 3.24 9.91
N THR A 314 -4.44 3.07 9.77
CA THR A 314 -4.99 2.19 8.72
C THR A 314 -5.04 2.93 7.38
N LEU A 315 -4.84 2.21 6.28
CA LEU A 315 -5.01 2.75 4.94
C LEU A 315 -6.44 3.29 4.75
N GLU A 316 -7.42 2.60 5.32
CA GLU A 316 -8.84 2.97 5.28
C GLU A 316 -9.09 4.32 5.97
N ARG A 317 -8.42 4.60 7.11
CA ARG A 317 -8.50 5.93 7.75
C ARG A 317 -7.94 7.02 6.86
N VAL A 318 -6.84 6.75 6.15
CA VAL A 318 -6.24 7.70 5.21
C VAL A 318 -7.16 7.94 4.01
N ILE A 319 -7.80 6.90 3.48
CA ILE A 319 -8.80 7.02 2.40
C ILE A 319 -9.99 7.88 2.84
N THR A 320 -10.52 7.65 4.05
CA THR A 320 -11.58 8.47 4.65
C THR A 320 -11.15 9.93 4.79
N ALA A 321 -9.92 10.20 5.22
CA ALA A 321 -9.38 11.56 5.31
C ALA A 321 -9.24 12.23 3.94
N ILE A 322 -8.87 11.48 2.89
CA ILE A 322 -8.85 11.98 1.50
C ILE A 322 -10.25 12.38 1.04
N ALA A 323 -11.27 11.57 1.36
CA ALA A 323 -12.66 11.91 1.04
C ALA A 323 -13.09 13.20 1.75
N ALA A 324 -12.87 13.28 3.06
CA ALA A 324 -13.24 14.42 3.90
C ALA A 324 -12.50 15.72 3.49
N ALA A 325 -11.25 15.62 3.03
CA ALA A 325 -10.49 16.76 2.53
C ALA A 325 -11.02 17.35 1.20
N GLY A 326 -11.93 16.65 0.52
CA GLY A 326 -12.59 17.10 -0.70
C GLY A 326 -12.30 16.26 -1.95
N LEU A 327 -11.83 15.01 -1.81
CA LEU A 327 -11.61 14.09 -2.92
C LEU A 327 -12.43 12.77 -2.79
N PRO A 328 -13.77 12.82 -2.71
CA PRO A 328 -14.58 11.62 -2.51
C PRO A 328 -14.46 10.60 -3.64
N GLU A 329 -14.42 11.03 -4.89
CA GLU A 329 -14.30 10.13 -6.05
C GLU A 329 -12.95 9.42 -6.10
N HIS A 330 -11.87 10.12 -5.78
CA HIS A 330 -10.53 9.54 -5.68
C HIS A 330 -10.42 8.58 -4.48
N ALA A 331 -11.05 8.92 -3.35
CA ALA A 331 -11.15 8.02 -2.20
C ALA A 331 -11.90 6.73 -2.55
N ARG A 332 -13.00 6.80 -3.30
CA ARG A 332 -13.71 5.60 -3.79
C ARG A 332 -12.81 4.77 -4.71
N ALA A 333 -12.05 5.40 -5.61
CA ALA A 333 -11.11 4.70 -6.48
C ALA A 333 -9.97 4.03 -5.69
N LEU A 334 -9.46 4.67 -4.63
CA LEU A 334 -8.47 4.10 -3.72
C LEU A 334 -9.05 2.89 -2.97
N HIS A 335 -10.25 3.01 -2.39
CA HIS A 335 -10.93 1.91 -1.71
C HIS A 335 -11.11 0.72 -2.66
N ARG A 336 -11.71 0.97 -3.82
CA ARG A 336 -11.95 -0.04 -4.87
C ARG A 336 -10.68 -0.79 -5.26
N ARG A 337 -9.55 -0.09 -5.29
CA ARG A 337 -8.27 -0.66 -5.69
C ARG A 337 -7.56 -1.41 -4.57
N TYR A 338 -7.62 -0.91 -3.34
CA TYR A 338 -6.71 -1.34 -2.28
C TYR A 338 -7.36 -2.06 -1.10
N SER A 339 -8.65 -1.86 -0.85
CA SER A 339 -9.33 -2.37 0.37
C SER A 339 -10.77 -2.87 0.17
N ASP A 340 -11.30 -2.89 -1.06
CA ASP A 340 -12.64 -3.41 -1.36
C ASP A 340 -12.64 -4.95 -1.40
N TRP A 341 -12.69 -5.57 -0.21
CA TRP A 341 -12.60 -7.03 -0.06
C TRP A 341 -13.86 -7.76 -0.50
N TRP A 342 -15.01 -7.08 -0.54
CA TRP A 342 -16.27 -7.64 -1.04
C TRP A 342 -16.21 -7.99 -2.52
N LEU A 343 -15.32 -7.38 -3.29
CA LEU A 343 -15.01 -7.84 -4.64
C LEU A 343 -14.41 -9.23 -4.70
N VAL A 344 -13.51 -9.51 -3.77
CA VAL A 344 -12.87 -10.82 -3.70
C VAL A 344 -13.93 -11.85 -3.30
N ASP A 345 -14.74 -11.54 -2.30
CA ASP A 345 -15.81 -12.40 -1.82
C ASP A 345 -16.84 -12.73 -2.91
N GLY A 346 -17.43 -11.71 -3.55
CA GLY A 346 -18.40 -11.91 -4.63
C GLY A 346 -17.84 -12.69 -5.81
N GLU A 347 -16.55 -12.50 -6.15
CA GLU A 347 -15.90 -13.31 -7.17
C GLU A 347 -15.76 -14.78 -6.76
N LEU A 348 -15.53 -15.08 -5.48
CA LEU A 348 -15.47 -16.46 -5.00
C LEU A 348 -16.85 -17.12 -5.03
N GLU A 349 -17.91 -16.38 -4.70
CA GLU A 349 -19.30 -16.87 -4.78
C GLU A 349 -19.70 -17.20 -6.22
N LEU A 350 -19.39 -16.32 -7.19
CA LEU A 350 -19.66 -16.57 -8.61
C LEU A 350 -18.99 -17.86 -9.13
N ASN A 351 -17.78 -18.15 -8.66
CA ASN A 351 -17.05 -19.37 -9.02
C ASN A 351 -17.57 -20.63 -8.29
N ALA A 352 -18.36 -20.48 -7.22
CA ALA A 352 -18.96 -21.58 -6.47
C ALA A 352 -20.29 -22.06 -7.08
N VAL A 353 -20.95 -21.23 -7.90
CA VAL A 353 -22.18 -21.61 -8.62
C VAL A 353 -21.82 -22.58 -9.74
N PRO A 354 -22.34 -23.83 -9.74
CA PRO A 354 -22.13 -24.74 -10.87
C PRO A 354 -22.70 -24.11 -12.13
N SER A 355 -21.91 -24.03 -13.21
CA SER A 355 -22.46 -23.70 -14.53
C SER A 355 -23.62 -24.66 -14.81
N PRO A 356 -24.82 -24.19 -15.20
CA PRO A 356 -25.87 -25.09 -15.62
C PRO A 356 -25.30 -25.94 -16.75
N ALA A 357 -25.18 -27.23 -16.49
CA ALA A 357 -24.65 -28.18 -17.46
C ALA A 357 -25.35 -27.93 -18.79
N GLY A 358 -24.56 -27.63 -19.83
CA GLY A 358 -25.08 -27.54 -21.17
C GLY A 358 -25.95 -28.76 -21.43
N SER A 359 -27.19 -28.52 -21.85
CA SER A 359 -28.08 -29.52 -22.42
C SER A 359 -27.42 -30.06 -23.70
N GLY A 360 -26.42 -30.91 -23.51
CA GLY A 360 -25.83 -31.75 -24.53
C GLY A 360 -26.87 -32.82 -24.82
N THR A 361 -27.63 -32.58 -25.88
CA THR A 361 -28.45 -33.56 -26.58
C THR A 361 -27.74 -34.92 -26.61
N ALA A 362 -28.35 -35.93 -26.01
CA ALA A 362 -27.93 -37.31 -26.18
C ALA A 362 -27.97 -37.65 -27.67
N GLU A 363 -26.80 -37.75 -28.30
CA GLU A 363 -26.68 -38.41 -29.60
C GLU A 363 -27.12 -39.86 -29.42
N LEU A 364 -28.32 -40.16 -29.91
CA LEU A 364 -28.78 -41.52 -30.14
C LEU A 364 -27.85 -42.14 -31.19
N THR A 365 -26.92 -42.95 -30.71
CA THR A 365 -26.09 -43.83 -31.54
C THR A 365 -27.01 -44.79 -32.30
N VAL A 366 -27.37 -44.44 -33.54
CA VAL A 366 -28.04 -45.36 -34.46
C VAL A 366 -27.05 -46.45 -34.86
N THR A 367 -27.19 -47.61 -34.24
CA THR A 367 -26.51 -48.84 -34.62
C THR A 367 -27.01 -49.29 -36.00
N ARG A 368 -26.17 -49.12 -37.02
CA ARG A 368 -26.41 -49.68 -38.36
C ARG A 368 -26.29 -51.20 -38.30
N ARG A 369 -27.40 -51.92 -38.47
CA ARG A 369 -27.42 -53.36 -38.79
C ARG A 369 -26.85 -53.60 -40.21
N PRO A 370 -26.11 -54.69 -40.46
CA PRO A 370 -25.65 -55.03 -41.79
C PRO A 370 -26.81 -55.60 -42.61
N GLY A 371 -27.19 -54.88 -43.67
CA GLY A 371 -28.17 -55.32 -44.67
C GLY A 371 -27.56 -56.36 -45.60
N THR A 372 -28.27 -57.47 -45.72
CA THR A 372 -28.03 -58.61 -46.60
C THR A 372 -27.97 -58.21 -48.08
N ARG A 373 -27.00 -58.80 -48.79
CA ARG A 373 -26.91 -58.79 -50.26
C ARG A 373 -28.14 -59.46 -50.86
N SER A 374 -28.82 -58.79 -51.80
CA SER A 374 -29.52 -59.49 -52.88
C SER A 374 -29.09 -58.87 -54.21
N ALA A 375 -28.70 -59.77 -55.12
CA ALA A 375 -28.36 -59.47 -56.49
C ALA A 375 -29.66 -59.38 -57.31
N HIS A 376 -29.77 -58.38 -58.17
CA HIS A 376 -30.53 -58.56 -59.40
C HIS A 376 -29.79 -57.92 -60.57
N ARG A 377 -29.47 -58.82 -61.49
CA ARG A 377 -28.88 -58.63 -62.81
C ARG A 377 -29.93 -58.00 -63.73
N ALA A 378 -29.50 -57.03 -64.53
CA ALA A 378 -30.22 -56.57 -65.71
C ALA A 378 -30.20 -57.65 -66.79
N GLU A 379 -31.32 -57.82 -67.47
CA GLU A 379 -31.42 -58.46 -68.79
C GLU A 379 -32.29 -57.57 -69.70
N ALA A 380 -32.01 -57.71 -70.99
CA ALA A 380 -32.33 -56.83 -72.10
C ALA A 380 -33.77 -56.94 -72.62
N ALA A 381 -34.06 -56.01 -73.55
CA ALA A 381 -35.22 -55.86 -74.45
C ALA A 381 -36.31 -54.89 -74.00
#